data_AF-A0AAV7W4T6-F1
#
_entry.id   AF-A0AAV7W4T6-F1
#
_cell.length_a   1.000
_cell.length_b   1.000
_cell.length_c   1.000
_cell.angle_alpha   90.00
_cell.angle_beta   90.00
_cell.angle_gamma   90.00
#
_symmetry.space_group_name_H-M   'P 1'
#
loop_
_entity.id
_entity.type
_entity.pdbx_description
1 polymer ?
#
loop_
_entity_poly.entity_id
_entity_poly.type
_entity_poly.pdbx_seq_one_letter_code
_entity_poly.pdbx_strand_id
1 'polypeptide(L)'
;MDTTWQPPITYEPESPASSTPTAIMDCILKEIAVVRPLEGMVSNIAALTAGTKSIHMDITGFQHHVTGLEQHVVTVEDCLNTVSEQDQELLLLCSKDIDLEDRNCRDNIRIFSLPECLEGTNVRGFLRNTLPTLTGLVFDTPL
;
A
#
# COMPACT_ATOMS: atom_id res chain seq x y z
N MET A 1 67.22 -95.32 2.26
CA MET A 1 67.58 -93.90 2.40
C MET A 1 67.78 -93.39 0.98
N ASP A 2 66.76 -92.77 0.41
CA ASP A 2 66.84 -92.23 -0.95
C ASP A 2 66.24 -90.83 -0.91
N THR A 3 67.11 -89.86 -1.12
CA THR A 3 66.89 -88.43 -0.89
C THR A 3 66.32 -87.85 -2.17
N THR A 4 65.00 -87.67 -2.22
CA THR A 4 64.31 -87.10 -3.37
C THR A 4 64.73 -85.65 -3.56
N TRP A 5 65.50 -85.40 -4.60
CA TRP A 5 65.99 -84.08 -5.01
C TRP A 5 64.82 -83.21 -5.49
N GLN A 6 64.59 -82.05 -4.85
CA GLN A 6 63.67 -81.03 -5.34
C GLN A 6 64.46 -79.98 -6.15
N PRO A 7 63.97 -79.58 -7.34
CA PRO A 7 64.64 -78.56 -8.14
C PRO A 7 64.60 -77.18 -7.48
N PRO A 8 65.56 -76.29 -7.80
CA PRO A 8 65.64 -74.96 -7.22
C PRO A 8 64.43 -74.12 -7.63
N ILE A 9 63.82 -73.44 -6.66
CA ILE A 9 62.82 -72.39 -6.92
C ILE A 9 63.55 -71.23 -7.60
N THR A 10 63.42 -71.12 -8.92
CA THR A 10 63.75 -69.90 -9.65
C THR A 10 62.76 -68.82 -9.23
N TYR A 11 63.24 -67.87 -8.43
CA TYR A 11 62.58 -66.58 -8.27
C TYR A 11 62.66 -65.85 -9.61
N GLU A 12 61.54 -65.81 -10.35
CA GLU A 12 61.35 -64.76 -11.34
C GLU A 12 61.26 -63.44 -10.57
N PRO A 13 62.11 -62.45 -10.86
CA PRO A 13 61.90 -61.12 -10.31
C PRO A 13 60.56 -60.63 -10.86
N GLU A 14 59.63 -60.29 -9.98
CA GLU A 14 58.42 -59.56 -10.37
C GLU A 14 58.88 -58.35 -11.20
N SER A 15 58.52 -58.38 -12.48
CA SER A 15 58.73 -57.28 -13.40
C SER A 15 58.22 -56.01 -12.71
N PRO A 16 58.98 -54.89 -12.71
CA PRO A 16 58.42 -53.63 -12.26
C PRO A 16 57.15 -53.39 -13.06
N ALA A 17 56.07 -53.00 -12.38
CA ALA A 17 54.80 -52.67 -13.01
C ALA A 17 55.04 -51.65 -14.12
N SER A 18 55.27 -52.13 -15.34
CA SER A 18 55.41 -51.32 -16.54
C SER A 18 53.99 -50.90 -16.88
N SER A 19 53.57 -49.78 -16.30
CA SER A 19 52.36 -49.10 -16.72
C SER A 19 52.50 -48.79 -18.21
N THR A 20 51.83 -49.60 -19.03
CA THR A 20 51.82 -49.38 -20.47
C THR A 20 51.25 -47.98 -20.71
N PRO A 21 51.74 -47.25 -21.73
CA PRO A 21 51.24 -45.91 -22.04
C PRO A 21 49.71 -45.83 -22.13
N THR A 22 49.07 -46.94 -22.54
CA THR A 22 47.62 -47.13 -22.58
C THR A 22 46.95 -47.05 -21.21
N ALA A 23 47.49 -47.70 -20.17
CA ALA A 23 46.90 -47.69 -18.83
C ALA A 23 46.98 -46.30 -18.18
N ILE A 24 48.06 -45.56 -18.45
CA ILE A 24 48.22 -44.17 -17.99
C ILE A 24 47.20 -43.26 -18.68
N MET A 25 47.03 -43.40 -20.00
CA MET A 25 46.07 -42.63 -20.79
C MET A 25 44.61 -42.87 -20.33
N ASP A 26 44.23 -44.11 -20.06
CA ASP A 26 42.88 -44.45 -19.56
C ASP A 26 42.60 -43.85 -18.18
N CYS A 27 43.63 -43.78 -17.31
CA CYS A 27 43.52 -43.14 -16.01
C CYS A 27 43.27 -41.63 -16.16
N ILE A 28 44.04 -40.96 -17.03
CA ILE A 28 43.90 -39.53 -17.33
C ILE A 28 42.52 -39.22 -17.93
N LEU A 29 42.03 -40.05 -18.87
CA LEU A 29 40.72 -39.87 -19.49
C LEU A 29 39.57 -40.00 -18.49
N LYS A 30 39.67 -40.93 -17.53
CA LYS A 30 38.70 -41.06 -16.43
C LYS A 30 38.71 -39.84 -15.51
N GLU A 31 39.88 -39.33 -15.17
CA GLU A 31 39.99 -38.14 -14.33
C GLU A 31 39.41 -36.90 -15.02
N ILE A 32 39.73 -36.69 -16.31
CA ILE A 32 39.13 -35.63 -17.14
C ILE A 32 37.60 -35.78 -17.26
N ALA A 33 37.10 -37.01 -17.34
CA ALA A 33 35.65 -37.28 -17.39
C ALA A 33 34.93 -36.88 -16.10
N VAL A 34 35.62 -36.85 -14.95
CA VAL A 34 35.09 -36.38 -13.66
C VAL A 34 35.25 -34.87 -13.48
N VAL A 35 36.37 -34.29 -13.93
CA VAL A 35 36.66 -32.85 -13.77
C VAL A 35 35.71 -31.96 -14.59
N ARG A 36 35.39 -32.32 -15.83
CA ARG A 36 34.50 -31.50 -16.69
C ARG A 36 33.10 -31.30 -16.11
N PRO A 37 32.41 -32.33 -15.58
CA PRO A 37 31.15 -32.14 -14.85
C PRO A 37 31.29 -31.22 -13.64
N LEU A 38 32.38 -31.30 -12.88
CA LEU A 38 32.62 -30.43 -11.72
C LEU A 38 32.76 -28.96 -12.14
N GLU A 39 33.46 -28.67 -13.23
CA GLU A 39 33.53 -27.31 -13.80
C GLU A 39 32.13 -26.79 -14.18
N GLY A 40 31.30 -27.64 -14.79
CA GLY A 40 29.90 -27.32 -15.09
C GLY A 40 29.07 -27.04 -13.84
N MET A 41 29.25 -27.83 -12.77
CA MET A 41 28.59 -27.60 -11.49
C MET A 41 29.02 -26.27 -10.84
N VAL A 42 30.32 -25.95 -10.88
CA VAL A 42 30.84 -24.67 -10.38
C VAL A 42 30.20 -23.50 -11.14
N SER A 43 30.09 -23.59 -12.46
CA SER A 43 29.41 -22.58 -13.28
C SER A 43 27.93 -22.43 -12.89
N ASN A 44 27.21 -23.53 -12.70
CA ASN A 44 25.81 -23.51 -12.29
C ASN A 44 25.62 -22.90 -10.89
N ILE A 45 26.50 -23.23 -9.95
CA ILE A 45 26.50 -22.65 -8.59
C ILE A 45 26.75 -21.14 -8.66
N ALA A 46 27.67 -20.68 -9.52
CA ALA A 46 27.91 -19.26 -9.73
C ALA A 46 26.67 -18.54 -10.28
N ALA A 47 26.00 -19.15 -11.28
CA ALA A 47 24.76 -18.63 -11.85
C ALA A 47 23.63 -18.58 -10.81
N LEU A 48 23.45 -19.64 -10.02
CA LEU A 48 22.48 -19.68 -8.92
C LEU A 48 22.79 -18.62 -7.86
N THR A 49 24.07 -18.42 -7.52
CA THR A 49 24.49 -17.39 -6.57
C THR A 49 24.13 -16.00 -7.07
N ALA A 50 24.36 -15.72 -8.37
CA ALA A 50 23.97 -14.44 -8.98
C ALA A 50 22.44 -14.26 -8.99
N GLY A 51 21.69 -15.30 -9.34
CA GLY A 51 20.22 -15.30 -9.29
C GLY A 51 19.69 -15.02 -7.89
N THR A 52 20.22 -15.70 -6.87
CA THR A 52 19.84 -15.49 -5.47
C THR A 52 20.14 -14.06 -4.99
N LYS A 53 21.26 -13.46 -5.41
CA LYS A 53 21.58 -12.06 -5.10
C LYS A 53 20.58 -11.10 -5.74
N SER A 54 20.18 -11.34 -6.99
CA SER A 54 19.16 -10.53 -7.66
C SER A 54 17.83 -10.60 -6.92
N ILE A 55 17.36 -11.80 -6.60
CA ILE A 55 16.11 -12.02 -5.86
C ILE A 55 16.16 -11.32 -4.50
N HIS A 56 17.29 -11.40 -3.79
CA HIS A 56 17.44 -10.70 -2.51
C HIS A 56 17.28 -9.19 -2.66
N MET A 57 17.87 -8.61 -3.70
CA MET A 57 17.78 -7.19 -3.99
C MET A 57 16.34 -6.77 -4.32
N ASP A 58 15.63 -7.58 -5.12
CA ASP A 58 14.22 -7.37 -5.44
C ASP A 58 13.34 -7.42 -4.18
N ILE A 59 13.57 -8.40 -3.30
CA ILE A 59 12.86 -8.53 -2.01
C ILE A 59 13.09 -7.31 -1.13
N THR A 60 14.32 -6.82 -1.02
CA THR A 60 14.61 -5.60 -0.25
C THR A 60 13.93 -4.38 -0.86
N GLY A 61 13.87 -4.28 -2.20
CA GLY A 61 13.11 -3.24 -2.89
C GLY A 61 11.62 -3.30 -2.57
N PHE A 62 11.02 -4.50 -2.62
CA PHE A 62 9.61 -4.70 -2.26
C PHE A 62 9.33 -4.34 -0.80
N GLN A 63 10.21 -4.72 0.13
CA GLN A 63 10.07 -4.34 1.53
C GLN A 63 10.01 -2.82 1.71
N HIS A 64 10.90 -2.08 1.02
CA HIS A 64 10.88 -0.63 1.08
C HIS A 64 9.57 -0.03 0.54
N HIS A 65 9.06 -0.55 -0.58
CA HIS A 65 7.79 -0.11 -1.14
C HIS A 65 6.61 -0.40 -0.21
N VAL A 66 6.58 -1.58 0.43
CA VAL A 66 5.52 -1.94 1.39
C VAL A 66 5.52 -0.99 2.58
N THR A 67 6.68 -0.72 3.18
CA THR A 67 6.77 0.26 4.29
C THR A 67 6.32 1.66 3.86
N GLY A 68 6.65 2.08 2.64
CA GLY A 68 6.16 3.35 2.09
C GLY A 68 4.64 3.39 1.95
N LEU A 69 4.03 2.29 1.50
CA LEU A 69 2.57 2.16 1.40
C LEU A 69 1.90 2.14 2.77
N GLU A 70 2.45 1.44 3.76
CA GLU A 70 1.95 1.43 5.13
C GLU A 70 1.90 2.84 5.73
N GLN A 71 2.97 3.62 5.56
CA GLN A 71 3.00 5.01 6.01
C GLN A 71 1.97 5.89 5.30
N HIS A 72 1.77 5.66 4.00
CA HIS A 72 0.77 6.39 3.23
C HIS A 72 -0.66 6.05 3.69
N VAL A 73 -0.95 4.78 4.00
CA VAL A 73 -2.24 4.36 4.55
C VAL A 73 -2.52 5.05 5.88
N VAL A 74 -1.56 5.08 6.82
CA VAL A 74 -1.71 5.79 8.10
C VAL A 74 -2.04 7.27 7.87
N THR A 75 -1.33 7.92 6.94
CA THR A 75 -1.56 9.33 6.60
C THR A 75 -2.97 9.56 6.03
N VAL A 76 -3.47 8.64 5.20
CA VAL A 76 -4.81 8.70 4.64
C VAL A 76 -5.87 8.49 5.73
N GLU A 77 -5.64 7.56 6.66
CA GLU A 77 -6.54 7.32 7.80
C GLU A 77 -6.64 8.56 8.71
N ASP A 78 -5.50 9.20 9.02
CA ASP A 78 -5.48 10.46 9.77
C ASP A 78 -6.25 11.57 9.04
N CYS A 79 -6.05 11.71 7.74
CA CYS A 79 -6.80 12.67 6.93
C CYS A 79 -8.31 12.39 6.96
N LEU A 80 -8.71 11.13 6.85
CA LEU A 80 -10.13 10.76 6.90
C LEU A 80 -10.77 11.10 8.25
N ASN A 81 -10.04 10.87 9.35
CA ASN A 81 -10.51 11.24 10.69
C ASN A 81 -10.72 12.76 10.80
N THR A 82 -9.76 13.57 10.34
CA THR A 82 -9.90 15.04 10.37
C THR A 82 -11.07 15.55 9.54
N VAL A 83 -11.31 14.97 8.35
CA VAL A 83 -12.47 15.32 7.52
C VAL A 83 -13.77 14.97 8.23
N SER A 84 -13.83 13.80 8.87
CA SER A 84 -15.02 13.40 9.63
C SER A 84 -15.30 14.33 10.82
N GLU A 85 -14.27 14.83 11.51
CA GLU A 85 -14.43 15.80 12.59
C GLU A 85 -14.96 17.14 12.05
N GLN A 86 -14.40 17.61 10.93
CA GLN A 86 -14.86 18.84 10.27
C GLN A 86 -16.31 18.73 9.80
N ASP A 87 -16.74 17.58 9.26
CA ASP A 87 -18.13 17.37 8.85
C ASP A 87 -19.10 17.48 10.05
N GLN A 88 -18.73 16.95 11.21
CA GLN A 88 -19.53 17.09 12.43
C GLN A 88 -19.61 18.55 12.90
N GLU A 89 -18.49 19.28 12.83
CA GLU A 89 -18.45 20.70 13.16
C GLU A 89 -19.33 21.53 12.20
N LEU A 90 -19.29 21.24 10.90
CA LEU A 90 -20.13 21.89 9.90
C LEU A 90 -21.63 21.67 10.16
N LEU A 91 -22.02 20.45 10.53
CA LEU A 91 -23.41 20.16 10.90
C LEU A 91 -23.86 20.96 12.13
N LEU A 92 -23.00 21.07 13.14
CA LEU A 92 -23.29 21.87 14.34
C LEU A 92 -23.43 23.35 13.98
N LEU A 93 -22.51 23.87 13.16
CA LEU A 93 -22.52 25.27 12.75
C LEU A 93 -23.76 25.60 11.91
N CYS A 94 -24.14 24.72 11.00
CA CYS A 94 -25.34 24.89 10.19
C CYS A 94 -26.62 24.93 11.05
N SER A 95 -26.73 24.03 12.05
CA SER A 95 -27.83 24.05 13.01
C SER A 95 -27.88 25.37 13.80
N LYS A 96 -26.72 25.88 14.20
CA LYS A 96 -26.61 27.16 14.90
C LYS A 96 -27.01 28.35 14.02
N ASP A 97 -26.61 28.34 12.75
CA ASP A 97 -26.98 29.41 11.80
C ASP A 97 -28.49 29.45 11.58
N ILE A 98 -29.14 28.30 11.45
CA ILE A 98 -30.61 28.20 11.35
C ILE A 98 -31.27 28.78 12.61
N ASP A 99 -30.80 28.37 13.79
CA ASP A 99 -31.32 28.88 15.08
C ASP A 99 -31.11 30.40 15.24
N LEU A 100 -29.98 30.93 14.76
CA LEU A 100 -29.73 32.37 14.75
C LEU A 100 -30.62 33.11 13.73
N GLU A 101 -30.83 32.56 12.54
CA GLU A 101 -31.71 33.14 11.53
C GLU A 101 -33.16 33.18 12.01
N ASP A 102 -33.65 32.09 12.61
CA ASP A 102 -34.99 31.99 13.18
C ASP A 102 -35.20 33.02 14.31
N ARG A 103 -34.21 33.19 15.20
CA ARG A 103 -34.28 34.21 16.26
C ARG A 103 -34.28 35.62 15.70
N ASN A 104 -33.44 35.89 14.71
CA ASN A 104 -33.34 37.21 14.09
C ASN A 104 -34.61 37.57 13.29
N CYS A 105 -35.30 36.57 12.74
CA CYS A 105 -36.53 36.77 11.97
C CYS A 105 -37.82 36.60 12.79
N ARG A 106 -37.73 36.26 14.09
CA ARG A 106 -38.87 35.86 14.92
C ARG A 106 -39.99 36.90 15.00
N ASP A 107 -39.63 38.17 15.03
CA ASP A 107 -40.57 39.29 15.16
C ASP A 107 -40.87 39.95 13.81
N ASN A 108 -40.31 39.42 12.71
CA ASN A 108 -40.54 39.94 11.37
C ASN A 108 -41.83 39.36 10.79
N ILE A 109 -42.68 40.24 10.24
CA ILE A 109 -43.89 39.84 9.53
C ILE A 109 -43.64 39.97 8.03
N ARG A 110 -43.92 38.92 7.27
CA ARG A 110 -43.90 38.95 5.81
C ARG A 110 -45.33 39.10 5.29
N ILE A 111 -45.58 40.14 4.49
CA ILE A 111 -46.87 40.37 3.85
C ILE A 111 -46.72 40.06 2.36
N PHE A 112 -47.45 39.06 1.89
CA PHE A 112 -47.43 38.64 0.49
C PHE A 112 -48.61 39.24 -0.28
N SER A 113 -48.46 39.35 -1.60
CA SER A 113 -49.52 39.80 -2.51
C SER A 113 -50.05 41.22 -2.28
N LEU A 114 -49.23 42.08 -1.66
CA LEU A 114 -49.46 43.53 -1.66
C LEU A 114 -49.01 44.11 -3.01
N PRO A 115 -49.88 44.86 -3.72
CA PRO A 115 -49.45 45.64 -4.88
C PRO A 115 -48.32 46.60 -4.51
N GLU A 116 -47.32 46.73 -5.39
CA GLU A 116 -46.24 47.68 -5.19
C GLU A 116 -46.78 49.12 -5.07
N CYS A 117 -46.10 49.93 -4.25
CA CYS A 117 -46.45 51.33 -3.98
C CYS A 117 -47.79 51.58 -3.27
N LEU A 118 -48.51 50.56 -2.77
CA LEU A 118 -49.78 50.75 -2.05
C LEU A 118 -49.61 51.60 -0.78
N GLU A 119 -48.45 51.54 -0.14
CA GLU A 119 -48.08 52.31 1.04
C GLU A 119 -47.84 53.81 0.77
N GLY A 120 -47.70 54.21 -0.50
CA GLY A 120 -47.37 55.57 -0.89
C GLY A 120 -46.10 56.08 -0.21
N THR A 121 -46.11 57.34 0.23
CA THR A 121 -44.95 57.98 0.87
C THR A 121 -44.85 57.72 2.38
N ASN A 122 -45.88 57.11 3.01
CA ASN A 122 -45.95 56.96 4.46
C ASN A 122 -46.30 55.53 4.89
N VAL A 123 -45.28 54.68 4.92
CA VAL A 123 -45.34 53.28 5.35
C VAL A 123 -45.92 53.13 6.76
N ARG A 124 -45.58 54.03 7.69
CA ARG A 124 -46.08 53.95 9.08
C ARG A 124 -47.58 54.23 9.17
N GLY A 125 -48.06 55.19 8.40
CA GLY A 125 -49.50 55.49 8.28
C GLY A 125 -50.26 54.34 7.61
N PHE A 126 -49.66 53.75 6.58
CA PHE A 126 -50.18 52.56 5.92
C PHE A 126 -50.34 51.39 6.91
N LEU A 127 -49.29 51.03 7.65
CA LEU A 127 -49.33 49.93 8.63
C LEU A 127 -50.31 50.17 9.78
N ARG A 128 -50.46 51.41 10.27
CA ARG A 128 -51.31 51.72 11.43
C ARG A 128 -52.79 51.85 11.10
N ASN A 129 -53.11 52.37 9.93
CA ASN A 129 -54.49 52.78 9.60
C ASN A 129 -55.05 52.03 8.40
N THR A 130 -54.24 51.81 7.36
CA THR A 130 -54.73 51.30 6.07
C THR A 130 -54.70 49.78 6.03
N LEU A 131 -53.58 49.16 6.44
CA LEU A 131 -53.41 47.71 6.51
C LEU A 131 -54.46 47.03 7.43
N PRO A 132 -54.78 47.55 8.63
CA PRO A 132 -55.79 46.92 9.50
C PRO A 132 -57.20 47.00 8.90
N THR A 133 -57.52 48.10 8.22
CA THR A 133 -58.81 48.24 7.50
C THR A 133 -58.90 47.31 6.30
N LEU A 134 -57.81 47.11 5.55
CA LEU A 134 -57.74 46.20 4.41
C LEU A 134 -57.84 44.72 4.83
N THR A 135 -57.23 44.37 5.96
CA THR A 135 -57.19 42.98 6.45
C THR A 135 -58.36 42.64 7.38
N GLY A 136 -59.14 43.64 7.84
CA GLY A 136 -60.19 43.46 8.84
C GLY A 136 -59.67 43.13 10.24
N LEU A 137 -58.36 43.26 10.47
CA LEU A 137 -57.72 42.98 11.76
C LEU A 137 -57.88 44.19 12.68
N VAL A 138 -58.73 44.08 13.69
CA VAL A 138 -58.84 45.08 14.76
C VAL A 138 -57.80 44.75 15.83
N PHE A 139 -56.79 45.62 15.99
CA PHE A 139 -55.80 45.50 17.06
C PHE A 139 -56.37 46.14 18.33
N ASP A 140 -57.10 45.34 19.11
CA ASP A 140 -57.84 45.81 20.30
C ASP A 140 -57.07 45.62 21.62
N THR A 141 -55.74 45.54 21.56
CA THR A 141 -54.89 45.38 22.76
C THR A 141 -54.12 46.67 23.08
N PRO A 142 -54.28 47.23 24.30
CA PRO A 142 -53.43 48.31 24.77
C PRO A 142 -52.00 47.78 25.03
N LEU A 143 -51.00 48.56 24.59
CA LEU A 143 -49.58 48.39 24.91
C LEU A 143 -49.30 48.69 26.38
#